data_AF-A0A2T2UB00-F1
#
_entry.id   AF-A0A2T2UB00-F1
#
_cell.length_a   1.000
_cell.length_b   1.000
_cell.length_c   1.000
_cell.angle_alpha   90.00
_cell.angle_beta   90.00
_cell.angle_gamma   90.00
#
_symmetry.space_group_name_H-M   'P 1'
#
loop_
_entity.id
_entity.type
_entity.pdbx_description
1 polymer ?
#
loop_
_entity_poly.entity_id
_entity_poly.type
_entity_poly.pdbx_seq_one_letter_code
_entity_poly.pdbx_strand_id
1 'polypeptide(L)'
;MLAVTAACSVAPTQPIDGSADTTGACRALFERVDTAVAAANVRDAGAARIDGFPWLRVTRPLASWRDETATPRRFRAWVDRLAAADRRARRHELANLGAPERTRLRAQWAPAAQRHDWPHRLAPALATCREHLRAQILDGDDARQRLRERAVAPDAYSTWQRALGLYPIAWRIARPRIQALQAERDAAFVRSVGNVLGSAIENRRTRNELEGTYGRISDAFFALDEGLVAALALLDLPPLFLSLRDAAVGD
;
A
#
# COMPACT_ATOMS: atom_id res chain seq x y z
N MET A 1 45.77 -38.20 44.91
CA MET A 1 46.39 -36.91 44.54
C MET A 1 45.47 -36.25 43.52
N LEU A 2 44.55 -35.37 43.95
CA LEU A 2 43.69 -34.61 43.04
C LEU A 2 44.30 -33.21 42.86
N ALA A 3 44.67 -32.86 41.64
CA ALA A 3 45.05 -31.51 41.26
C ALA A 3 43.80 -30.78 40.74
N VAL A 4 43.40 -29.71 41.42
CA VAL A 4 42.36 -28.78 40.93
C VAL A 4 43.08 -27.58 40.34
N THR A 5 43.00 -27.41 39.02
CA THR A 5 43.45 -26.19 38.34
C THR A 5 42.27 -25.21 38.29
N ALA A 6 42.38 -24.10 39.00
CA ALA A 6 41.46 -22.98 38.87
C ALA A 6 41.91 -22.11 37.68
N ALA A 7 41.13 -22.10 36.60
CA ALA A 7 41.31 -21.20 35.49
C ALA A 7 40.46 -19.95 35.70
N CYS A 8 41.08 -18.83 36.04
CA CYS A 8 40.45 -17.50 35.97
C CYS A 8 40.62 -16.95 34.56
N SER A 9 39.56 -16.93 33.77
CA SER A 9 39.52 -16.18 32.52
C SER A 9 39.12 -14.74 32.79
N VAL A 10 40.06 -13.81 32.62
CA VAL A 10 39.75 -12.37 32.49
C VAL A 10 39.10 -12.17 31.12
N ALA A 11 37.86 -11.71 31.09
CA ALA A 11 37.20 -11.33 29.85
C ALA A 11 37.81 -10.00 29.35
N PRO A 12 38.20 -9.91 28.07
CA PRO A 12 38.64 -8.63 27.51
C PRO A 12 37.47 -7.64 27.52
N THR A 13 37.69 -6.45 28.06
CA THR A 13 36.79 -5.30 27.90
C THR A 13 36.70 -4.99 26.41
N GLN A 14 35.60 -5.41 25.78
CA GLN A 14 35.30 -5.03 24.41
C GLN A 14 35.10 -3.50 24.36
N PRO A 15 35.59 -2.82 23.30
CA PRO A 15 35.23 -1.43 23.06
C PRO A 15 33.71 -1.33 23.00
N ILE A 16 33.13 -0.38 23.73
CA ILE A 16 31.70 -0.06 23.57
C ILE A 16 31.58 0.63 22.21
N ASP A 17 31.40 -0.14 21.15
CA ASP A 17 31.02 0.40 19.86
C ASP A 17 29.61 1.00 20.00
N GLY A 18 29.48 2.31 19.75
CA GLY A 18 28.21 3.02 19.77
C GLY A 18 27.17 2.40 18.83
N SER A 19 27.59 1.66 17.79
CA SER A 19 26.69 0.92 16.90
C SER A 19 25.99 -0.25 17.59
N ALA A 20 26.68 -0.95 18.49
CA ALA A 20 26.13 -2.07 19.25
C ALA A 20 25.12 -1.58 20.30
N ASP A 21 25.42 -0.45 20.96
CA ASP A 21 24.49 0.23 21.89
C ASP A 21 23.22 0.71 21.15
N THR A 22 23.39 1.35 20.00
CA THR A 22 22.29 1.84 19.15
C THR A 22 21.37 0.69 18.69
N THR A 23 21.96 -0.41 18.23
CA THR A 23 21.23 -1.62 17.81
C THR A 23 20.45 -2.21 18.97
N GLY A 24 21.08 -2.34 20.14
CA GLY A 24 20.47 -2.85 21.37
C GLY A 24 19.29 -1.99 21.82
N ALA A 25 19.46 -0.65 21.83
CA ALA A 25 18.40 0.29 22.19
C ALA A 25 17.17 0.16 21.29
N CYS A 26 17.38 0.05 19.98
CA CYS A 26 16.29 -0.11 19.01
C CYS A 26 15.57 -1.47 19.14
N ARG A 27 16.31 -2.57 19.30
CA ARG A 27 15.69 -3.89 19.53
C ARG A 27 14.84 -3.89 20.80
N ALA A 28 15.38 -3.34 21.88
CA ALA A 28 14.69 -3.24 23.15
C ALA A 28 13.41 -2.38 23.06
N LEU A 29 13.38 -1.34 22.22
CA LEU A 29 12.16 -0.57 21.96
C LEU A 29 11.07 -1.44 21.31
N PHE A 30 11.42 -2.19 20.26
CA PHE A 30 10.48 -3.10 19.60
C PHE A 30 9.94 -4.17 20.55
N GLU A 31 10.81 -4.79 21.37
CA GLU A 31 10.42 -5.80 22.35
C GLU A 31 9.47 -5.27 23.43
N ARG A 32 9.75 -4.07 23.96
CA ARG A 32 8.86 -3.41 24.94
C ARG A 32 7.48 -3.14 24.35
N VAL A 33 7.42 -2.59 23.14
CA VAL A 33 6.15 -2.34 22.46
C VAL A 33 5.43 -3.64 22.18
N ASP A 34 6.12 -4.67 21.70
CA ASP A 34 5.53 -5.98 21.43
C ASP A 34 4.95 -6.66 22.68
N THR A 35 5.64 -6.51 23.82
CA THR A 35 5.17 -7.02 25.11
C THR A 35 3.91 -6.29 25.56
N ALA A 36 3.87 -4.96 25.45
CA ALA A 36 2.69 -4.17 25.78
C ALA A 36 1.50 -4.52 24.88
N VAL A 37 1.72 -4.63 23.57
CA VAL A 37 0.67 -5.02 22.60
C VAL A 37 0.12 -6.41 22.89
N ALA A 38 0.98 -7.35 23.25
CA ALA A 38 0.57 -8.70 23.63
C ALA A 38 -0.25 -8.70 24.93
N ALA A 39 0.22 -7.99 25.96
CA ALA A 39 -0.46 -7.90 27.26
C ALA A 39 -1.84 -7.24 27.14
N ALA A 40 -1.99 -6.25 26.27
CA ALA A 40 -3.27 -5.60 26.00
C ALA A 40 -4.17 -6.37 25.03
N ASN A 41 -3.68 -7.46 24.41
CA ASN A 41 -4.38 -8.21 23.37
C ASN A 41 -4.87 -7.35 22.19
N VAL A 42 -4.06 -6.37 21.77
CA VAL A 42 -4.41 -5.40 20.71
C VAL A 42 -3.61 -5.60 19.42
N ARG A 43 -3.06 -6.80 19.23
CA ARG A 43 -2.21 -7.15 18.09
C ARG A 43 -2.99 -7.09 16.77
N ASP A 44 -2.34 -6.57 15.73
CA ASP A 44 -2.87 -6.66 14.36
C ASP A 44 -2.74 -8.09 13.82
N ALA A 45 -3.84 -8.66 13.35
CA ALA A 45 -3.89 -10.03 12.81
C ALA A 45 -3.54 -10.12 11.31
N GLY A 46 -3.44 -8.98 10.61
CA GLY A 46 -3.22 -8.92 9.16
C GLY A 46 -1.75 -9.06 8.74
N ALA A 47 -0.82 -8.67 9.62
CA ALA A 47 0.62 -8.83 9.40
C ALA A 47 1.29 -9.55 10.59
N ALA A 48 1.85 -10.72 10.31
CA ALA A 48 2.51 -11.55 11.31
C ALA A 48 3.93 -11.03 11.61
N ARG A 49 4.39 -11.22 12.85
CA ARG A 49 5.77 -10.97 13.24
C ARG A 49 6.70 -11.98 12.57
N ILE A 50 7.90 -11.54 12.24
CA ILE A 50 8.97 -12.39 11.74
C ILE A 50 9.96 -12.62 12.88
N ASP A 51 10.22 -13.88 13.22
CA ASP A 51 11.11 -14.21 14.33
C ASP A 51 12.54 -13.72 14.07
N GLY A 52 13.13 -13.06 15.07
CA GLY A 52 14.44 -12.41 14.96
C GLY A 52 14.45 -11.06 14.24
N PHE A 53 13.32 -10.65 13.66
CA PHE A 53 13.16 -9.38 12.92
C PHE A 53 11.91 -8.60 13.36
N PRO A 54 11.77 -8.21 14.65
CA PRO A 54 10.55 -7.59 15.18
C PRO A 54 10.18 -6.22 14.57
N TRP A 55 11.08 -5.61 13.80
CA TRP A 55 10.85 -4.38 13.04
C TRP A 55 10.29 -4.62 11.62
N LEU A 56 10.15 -5.89 11.22
CA LEU A 56 9.56 -6.33 9.96
C LEU A 56 8.36 -7.23 10.25
N ARG A 57 7.36 -7.17 9.37
CA ARG A 57 6.20 -8.06 9.42
C ARG A 57 5.86 -8.59 8.05
N VAL A 58 5.31 -9.80 8.02
CA VAL A 58 4.98 -10.51 6.80
C VAL A 58 3.47 -10.69 6.67
N THR A 59 2.96 -10.42 5.49
CA THR A 59 1.59 -10.79 5.09
C THR A 59 1.66 -12.02 4.19
N ARG A 60 0.55 -12.74 4.01
CA ARG A 60 0.52 -13.94 3.16
C ARG A 60 1.09 -13.70 1.74
N PRO A 61 0.74 -12.62 1.02
CA PRO A 61 1.36 -12.33 -0.28
C PRO A 61 2.87 -12.05 -0.20
N LEU A 62 3.35 -11.42 0.88
CA LEU A 62 4.79 -11.16 1.03
C LEU A 62 5.57 -12.45 1.36
N ALA A 63 4.95 -13.40 2.06
CA ALA A 63 5.55 -14.70 2.36
C ALA A 63 5.70 -15.58 1.11
N SER A 64 4.77 -15.49 0.14
CA SER A 64 4.86 -16.27 -1.11
C SER A 64 6.00 -15.80 -2.01
N TRP A 65 6.39 -14.52 -1.96
CA TRP A 65 7.46 -13.96 -2.78
C TRP A 65 8.86 -14.09 -2.18
N ARG A 66 9.02 -14.69 -0.99
CA ARG A 66 10.31 -14.75 -0.29
C ARG A 66 11.42 -15.37 -1.15
N ASP A 67 11.08 -16.38 -1.96
CA ASP A 67 12.01 -17.11 -2.84
C ASP A 67 12.25 -16.38 -4.18
N GLU A 68 11.44 -15.38 -4.52
CA GLU A 68 11.56 -14.57 -5.75
C GLU A 68 12.50 -13.34 -5.58
N THR A 69 13.20 -13.27 -4.45
CA THR A 69 14.07 -12.15 -4.05
C THR A 69 15.55 -12.32 -4.42
N ALA A 70 15.85 -13.05 -5.50
CA ALA A 70 17.20 -13.45 -5.87
C ALA A 70 18.16 -12.26 -6.16
N THR A 71 17.63 -11.14 -6.67
CA THR A 71 18.45 -9.96 -6.98
C THR A 71 18.47 -8.96 -5.81
N PRO A 72 19.56 -8.21 -5.59
CA PRO A 72 19.63 -7.20 -4.53
C PRO A 72 18.49 -6.17 -4.59
N ARG A 73 18.09 -5.77 -5.81
CA ARG A 73 16.97 -4.85 -6.03
C ARG A 73 15.63 -5.45 -5.59
N ARG A 74 15.34 -6.69 -5.96
CA ARG A 74 14.10 -7.38 -5.56
C ARG A 74 14.06 -7.63 -4.06
N PHE A 75 15.19 -8.04 -3.48
CA PHE A 75 15.32 -8.21 -2.04
C PHE A 75 15.06 -6.91 -1.27
N ARG A 76 15.68 -5.80 -1.68
CA ARG A 76 15.44 -4.49 -1.07
C ARG A 76 13.96 -4.08 -1.16
N ALA A 77 13.36 -4.20 -2.35
CA ALA A 77 11.94 -3.89 -2.54
C ALA A 77 11.03 -4.78 -1.67
N TRP A 78 11.36 -6.05 -1.50
CA TRP A 78 10.62 -6.94 -0.61
C TRP A 78 10.75 -6.53 0.86
N VAL A 79 11.97 -6.23 1.33
CA VAL A 79 12.23 -5.71 2.68
C VAL A 79 11.48 -4.39 2.93
N ASP A 80 11.43 -3.48 1.95
CA ASP A 80 10.63 -2.25 2.01
C ASP A 80 9.14 -2.55 2.27
N ARG A 81 8.60 -3.59 1.62
CA ARG A 81 7.20 -4.01 1.81
C ARG A 81 6.96 -4.66 3.17
N LEU A 82 7.91 -5.44 3.69
CA LEU A 82 7.84 -5.98 5.05
C LEU A 82 7.88 -4.87 6.11
N ALA A 83 8.74 -3.87 5.92
CA ALA A 83 8.83 -2.69 6.77
C ALA A 83 7.54 -1.85 6.73
N ALA A 84 6.94 -1.70 5.55
CA ALA A 84 5.66 -1.02 5.40
C ALA A 84 4.51 -1.79 6.06
N ALA A 85 4.54 -3.12 6.03
CA ALA A 85 3.57 -3.95 6.73
C ALA A 85 3.68 -3.79 8.26
N ASP A 86 4.90 -3.81 8.81
CA ASP A 86 5.12 -3.51 10.24
C ASP A 86 4.61 -2.12 10.60
N ARG A 87 4.97 -1.09 9.82
CA ARG A 87 4.51 0.28 10.07
C ARG A 87 2.99 0.38 10.10
N ARG A 88 2.29 -0.29 9.18
CA ARG A 88 0.81 -0.30 9.15
C ARG A 88 0.23 -0.97 10.40
N ALA A 89 0.68 -2.18 10.72
CA ALA A 89 0.23 -2.91 11.90
C ALA A 89 0.45 -2.11 13.18
N ARG A 90 1.65 -1.55 13.37
CA ARG A 90 1.98 -0.79 14.60
C ARG A 90 1.16 0.48 14.77
N ARG A 91 0.70 1.13 13.70
CA ARG A 91 -0.23 2.26 13.86
C ARG A 91 -1.52 1.82 14.55
N HIS A 92 -2.10 0.68 14.13
CA HIS A 92 -3.33 0.16 14.72
C HIS A 92 -3.09 -0.31 16.16
N GLU A 93 -2.01 -1.04 16.40
CA GLU A 93 -1.65 -1.52 17.74
C GLU A 93 -1.41 -0.38 18.73
N LEU A 94 -0.65 0.65 18.32
CA LEU A 94 -0.42 1.82 19.17
C LEU A 94 -1.70 2.62 19.41
N ALA A 95 -2.59 2.73 18.43
CA ALA A 95 -3.89 3.38 18.61
C ALA A 95 -4.71 2.65 19.69
N ASN A 96 -4.70 1.32 19.66
CA ASN A 96 -5.47 0.45 20.55
C ASN A 96 -4.86 0.29 21.97
N LEU A 97 -3.56 0.53 22.18
CA LEU A 97 -2.88 0.38 23.48
C LEU A 97 -3.37 1.31 24.62
N GLY A 98 -4.22 2.29 24.33
CA GLY A 98 -4.66 3.28 25.33
C GLY A 98 -3.59 4.32 25.69
N ALA A 99 -4.01 5.46 26.27
CA ALA A 99 -3.10 6.56 26.60
C ALA A 99 -2.08 6.25 27.73
N PRO A 100 -2.47 5.61 28.85
CA PRO A 100 -1.54 5.36 29.97
C PRO A 100 -0.35 4.50 29.55
N GLU A 101 -0.61 3.43 28.80
CA GLU A 101 0.44 2.49 28.38
C GLU A 101 1.38 3.13 27.36
N ARG A 102 0.86 3.93 26.43
CA ARG A 102 1.70 4.74 25.53
C ARG A 102 2.57 5.73 26.29
N THR A 103 2.09 6.36 27.36
CA THR A 103 2.88 7.27 28.20
C THR A 103 3.99 6.52 28.93
N ARG A 104 3.69 5.36 29.50
CA ARG A 104 4.68 4.48 30.16
C ARG A 104 5.81 4.08 29.19
N LEU A 105 5.45 3.61 27.99
CA LEU A 105 6.42 3.24 26.96
C LEU A 105 7.29 4.42 26.51
N ARG A 106 6.72 5.63 26.38
CA ARG A 106 7.49 6.85 26.06
C ARG A 106 8.48 7.20 27.17
N ALA A 107 8.07 7.13 28.43
CA ALA A 107 8.95 7.39 29.56
C ALA A 107 10.13 6.40 29.62
N GLN A 108 9.87 5.12 29.36
CA GLN A 108 10.92 4.09 29.28
C GLN A 108 11.87 4.30 28.11
N TRP A 109 11.38 4.85 27.00
CA TRP A 109 12.19 5.15 25.82
C TRP A 109 13.03 6.43 25.97
N ALA A 110 12.55 7.42 26.74
CA ALA A 110 13.12 8.76 26.79
C ALA A 110 14.64 8.82 27.04
N PRO A 111 15.24 8.01 27.94
CA PRO A 111 16.69 8.06 28.16
C PRO A 111 17.49 7.64 26.93
N ALA A 112 17.06 6.60 26.22
CA ALA A 112 17.72 6.17 24.99
C ALA A 112 17.51 7.19 23.86
N ALA A 113 16.30 7.74 23.75
CA ALA A 113 15.99 8.79 22.79
C ALA A 113 16.89 10.02 22.97
N GLN A 114 17.10 10.46 24.21
CA GLN A 114 17.93 11.61 24.52
C GLN A 114 19.41 11.37 24.21
N ARG A 115 19.95 10.18 24.54
CA ARG A 115 21.37 9.86 24.27
C ARG A 115 21.72 9.87 22.78
N HIS A 116 20.78 9.50 21.92
CA HIS A 116 21.00 9.39 20.47
C HIS A 116 20.33 10.51 19.65
N ASP A 117 19.82 11.56 20.30
CA ASP A 117 19.06 12.65 19.66
C ASP A 117 17.93 12.15 18.74
N TRP A 118 17.10 11.24 19.27
CA TRP A 118 16.05 10.54 18.54
C TRP A 118 14.64 10.99 18.92
N PRO A 119 13.64 10.71 18.06
CA PRO A 119 12.26 11.06 18.37
C PRO A 119 11.77 10.41 19.68
N HIS A 120 11.17 11.22 20.55
CA HIS A 120 10.59 10.73 21.81
C HIS A 120 9.21 10.07 21.63
N ARG A 121 8.47 10.42 20.56
CA ARG A 121 7.16 9.80 20.28
C ARG A 121 7.37 8.39 19.72
N LEU A 122 6.58 7.42 20.19
CA LEU A 122 6.75 6.00 19.84
C LEU A 122 6.71 5.71 18.33
N ALA A 123 5.74 6.26 17.59
CA ALA A 123 5.60 5.98 16.17
C ALA A 123 6.82 6.43 15.33
N PRO A 124 7.31 7.69 15.45
CA PRO A 124 8.53 8.08 14.76
C PRO A 124 9.78 7.39 15.33
N ALA A 125 9.86 7.10 16.64
CA ALA A 125 10.98 6.34 17.20
C ALA A 125 11.12 4.94 16.57
N LEU A 126 10.00 4.21 16.46
CA LEU A 126 9.95 2.91 15.79
C LEU A 126 10.30 3.02 14.30
N ALA A 127 9.99 4.14 13.64
CA ALA A 127 10.37 4.37 12.25
C ALA A 127 11.89 4.57 12.10
N THR A 128 12.49 5.43 12.92
CA THR A 128 13.96 5.61 12.97
C THR A 128 14.67 4.30 13.26
N CYS A 129 14.21 3.57 14.29
CA CYS A 129 14.81 2.29 14.66
C CYS A 129 14.66 1.22 13.57
N ARG A 130 13.51 1.17 12.88
CA ARG A 130 13.33 0.24 11.77
C ARG A 130 14.38 0.46 10.69
N GLU A 131 14.63 1.71 10.32
CA GLU A 131 15.55 2.03 9.23
C GLU A 131 17.00 1.73 9.62
N HIS A 132 17.38 2.03 10.86
CA HIS A 132 18.67 1.64 11.40
C HIS A 132 18.89 0.12 11.37
N LEU A 133 17.93 -0.66 11.88
CA LEU A 133 18.01 -2.12 11.94
C LEU A 133 17.91 -2.79 10.57
N ARG A 134 17.25 -2.13 9.60
CA ARG A 134 17.10 -2.62 8.23
C ARG A 134 18.39 -2.53 7.43
N ALA A 135 19.18 -1.46 7.61
CA ALA A 135 20.47 -1.31 6.94
C ALA A 135 21.38 -2.52 7.20
N GLN A 136 21.42 -3.00 8.45
CA GLN A 136 22.22 -4.17 8.85
C GLN A 136 21.83 -5.47 8.12
N ILE A 137 20.54 -5.66 7.79
CA ILE A 137 20.08 -6.82 7.02
C ILE A 137 20.49 -6.69 5.55
N LEU A 138 20.41 -5.46 5.01
CA LEU A 138 20.73 -5.21 3.62
C LEU A 138 22.21 -5.44 3.32
N ASP A 139 23.10 -5.35 4.30
CA ASP A 139 24.55 -5.47 4.10
C ASP A 139 25.10 -6.89 4.32
N GLY A 140 24.38 -7.77 5.03
CA GLY A 140 24.88 -9.12 5.40
C GLY A 140 24.11 -10.29 4.79
N ASP A 141 24.76 -11.13 4.00
CA ASP A 141 24.11 -12.26 3.29
C ASP A 141 23.47 -13.30 4.23
N ASP A 142 24.08 -13.60 5.37
CA ASP A 142 23.48 -14.48 6.40
C ASP A 142 22.19 -13.90 6.99
N ALA A 143 22.11 -12.58 7.15
CA ALA A 143 20.90 -11.92 7.63
C ALA A 143 19.79 -11.98 6.56
N ARG A 144 20.15 -11.84 5.28
CA ARG A 144 19.20 -11.98 4.16
C ARG A 144 18.62 -13.39 4.09
N GLN A 145 19.47 -14.41 4.22
CA GLN A 145 19.04 -15.80 4.17
C GLN A 145 18.10 -16.14 5.33
N ARG A 146 18.49 -15.78 6.58
CA ARG A 146 17.63 -15.97 7.76
C ARG A 146 16.30 -15.22 7.65
N LEU A 147 16.28 -14.04 7.03
CA LEU A 147 15.04 -13.31 6.80
C LEU A 147 14.11 -14.05 5.84
N ARG A 148 14.64 -14.61 4.73
CA ARG A 148 13.85 -15.42 3.80
C ARG A 148 13.26 -16.64 4.49
N GLU A 149 14.07 -17.38 5.25
CA GLU A 149 13.63 -18.59 5.96
C GLU A 149 12.54 -18.30 7.00
N ARG A 150 12.61 -17.16 7.69
CA ARG A 150 11.67 -16.83 8.78
C ARG A 150 10.46 -16.02 8.35
N ALA A 151 10.44 -15.46 7.14
CA ALA A 151 9.32 -14.67 6.63
C ALA A 151 8.15 -15.58 6.19
N VAL A 152 7.63 -16.35 7.14
CA VAL A 152 6.52 -17.28 6.96
C VAL A 152 5.26 -16.67 7.57
N ALA A 153 4.17 -16.62 6.80
CA ALA A 153 2.88 -16.21 7.33
C ALA A 153 2.17 -17.43 7.93
N PRO A 154 1.63 -17.36 9.16
CA PRO A 154 0.84 -18.43 9.74
C PRO A 154 -0.36 -18.79 8.85
N ASP A 155 -0.55 -20.09 8.61
CA ASP A 155 -1.82 -20.56 8.07
C ASP A 155 -2.84 -20.61 9.21
N ALA A 156 -3.88 -19.78 9.11
CA ALA A 156 -4.95 -19.74 10.11
C ALA A 156 -6.02 -20.82 9.85
N TYR A 157 -5.88 -21.60 8.78
CA TYR A 157 -6.75 -22.74 8.53
C TYR A 157 -6.24 -23.96 9.29
N SER A 158 -7.08 -24.46 10.20
CA SER A 158 -6.81 -25.72 10.86
C SER A 158 -6.77 -26.86 9.83
N THR A 159 -5.60 -27.46 9.67
CA THR A 159 -5.35 -28.60 8.77
C THR A 159 -6.24 -29.80 9.12
N TRP A 160 -6.53 -30.00 10.42
CA TRP A 160 -7.41 -31.07 10.88
C TRP A 160 -8.88 -30.78 10.58
N GLN A 161 -9.31 -29.52 10.55
CA GLN A 161 -10.68 -29.15 10.10
C GLN A 161 -10.85 -29.33 8.58
N ARG A 162 -9.76 -29.27 7.80
CA ARG A 162 -9.74 -29.69 6.38
C ARG A 162 -9.78 -31.20 6.22
N ALA A 163 -9.09 -31.95 7.08
CA ALA A 163 -8.95 -33.40 6.96
C ALA A 163 -10.12 -34.20 7.56
N LEU A 164 -10.68 -33.77 8.70
CA LEU A 164 -11.78 -34.45 9.43
C LEU A 164 -13.18 -33.87 9.15
N GLY A 165 -13.26 -32.88 8.25
CA GLY A 165 -14.37 -32.80 7.30
C GLY A 165 -15.77 -32.45 7.83
N LEU A 166 -15.97 -31.21 8.28
CA LEU A 166 -17.26 -30.53 8.03
C LEU A 166 -17.22 -29.69 6.75
N TYR A 167 -16.04 -29.31 6.26
CA TYR A 167 -15.91 -28.43 5.12
C TYR A 167 -16.49 -28.97 3.80
N PRO A 168 -16.29 -30.24 3.39
CA PRO A 168 -16.95 -30.74 2.17
C PRO A 168 -18.48 -30.77 2.32
N ILE A 169 -19.01 -31.00 3.52
CA ILE A 169 -20.45 -31.00 3.80
C ILE A 169 -21.00 -29.57 3.81
N ALA A 170 -20.37 -28.68 4.56
CA ALA A 170 -20.70 -27.26 4.63
C ALA A 170 -20.62 -26.62 3.24
N TRP A 171 -19.64 -27.00 2.42
CA TRP A 171 -19.56 -26.56 1.03
C TRP A 171 -20.77 -27.01 0.21
N ARG A 172 -21.21 -28.27 0.34
CA ARG A 172 -22.43 -28.75 -0.37
C ARG A 172 -23.69 -27.99 0.07
N ILE A 173 -23.80 -27.63 1.35
CA ILE A 173 -24.94 -26.86 1.89
C ILE A 173 -24.87 -25.39 1.46
N ALA A 174 -23.69 -24.77 1.52
CA ALA A 174 -23.51 -23.34 1.26
C ALA A 174 -23.50 -23.01 -0.24
N ARG A 175 -23.04 -23.92 -1.10
CA ARG A 175 -22.89 -23.71 -2.55
C ARG A 175 -24.14 -23.16 -3.24
N PRO A 176 -25.36 -23.71 -3.07
CA PRO A 176 -26.55 -23.16 -3.74
C PRO A 176 -26.84 -21.72 -3.32
N ARG A 177 -26.64 -21.38 -2.05
CA ARG A 177 -26.86 -20.00 -1.57
C ARG A 177 -25.78 -19.05 -2.08
N ILE A 178 -24.53 -19.49 -2.13
CA ILE A 178 -23.42 -18.72 -2.71
C ILE A 178 -23.67 -18.45 -4.19
N GLN A 179 -24.11 -19.47 -4.95
CA GLN A 179 -24.43 -19.32 -6.38
C GLN A 179 -25.60 -18.37 -6.60
N ALA A 180 -26.65 -18.46 -5.80
CA ALA A 180 -27.76 -17.51 -5.86
C ALA A 180 -27.32 -16.07 -5.56
N LEU A 181 -26.49 -15.87 -4.53
CA LEU A 181 -25.93 -14.56 -4.18
C LEU A 181 -24.99 -14.02 -5.27
N GLN A 182 -24.21 -14.88 -5.91
CA GLN A 182 -23.36 -14.49 -7.04
C GLN A 182 -24.22 -14.08 -8.24
N ALA A 183 -25.25 -14.86 -8.58
CA ALA A 183 -26.18 -14.51 -9.66
C ALA A 183 -26.90 -13.18 -9.41
N GLU A 184 -27.33 -12.90 -8.17
CA GLU A 184 -27.92 -11.61 -7.78
C GLU A 184 -26.92 -10.45 -7.96
N ARG A 185 -25.66 -10.62 -7.55
CA ARG A 185 -24.61 -9.61 -7.68
C ARG A 185 -24.20 -9.37 -9.13
N ASP A 186 -24.06 -10.43 -9.91
CA ASP A 186 -23.71 -10.35 -11.33
C ASP A 186 -24.84 -9.67 -12.11
N ALA A 187 -26.11 -9.96 -11.79
CA ALA A 187 -27.25 -9.26 -12.38
C ALA A 187 -27.26 -7.76 -12.06
N ALA A 188 -26.93 -7.38 -10.82
CA ALA A 188 -26.82 -5.97 -10.43
C ALA A 188 -25.68 -5.26 -11.17
N PHE A 189 -24.52 -5.91 -11.31
CA PHE A 189 -23.39 -5.38 -12.06
C PHE A 189 -23.69 -5.25 -13.55
N VAL A 190 -24.24 -6.28 -14.19
CA VAL A 190 -24.63 -6.26 -15.60
C VAL A 190 -25.67 -5.16 -15.86
N ARG A 191 -26.64 -4.96 -14.95
CA ARG A 191 -27.61 -3.86 -15.05
C ARG A 191 -26.93 -2.49 -14.95
N SER A 192 -25.98 -2.32 -14.04
CA SER A 192 -25.19 -1.09 -13.91
C SER A 192 -24.40 -0.81 -15.19
N VAL A 193 -23.72 -1.82 -15.74
CA VAL A 193 -22.95 -1.68 -16.99
C VAL A 193 -23.87 -1.38 -18.17
N GLY A 194 -25.01 -2.06 -18.27
CA GLY A 194 -26.03 -1.83 -19.31
C GLY A 194 -26.58 -0.40 -19.28
N ASN A 195 -26.87 0.14 -18.10
CA ASN A 195 -27.33 1.53 -17.95
C ASN A 195 -26.27 2.54 -18.39
N VAL A 196 -25.01 2.31 -18.01
CA VAL A 196 -23.89 3.19 -18.42
C VAL A 196 -23.70 3.14 -19.94
N LEU A 197 -23.67 1.94 -20.54
CA LEU A 197 -23.55 1.78 -21.99
C LEU A 197 -24.74 2.38 -22.74
N GLY A 198 -25.97 2.20 -22.24
CA GLY A 198 -27.17 2.80 -22.82
C GLY A 198 -27.08 4.33 -22.83
N SER A 199 -26.67 4.93 -21.70
CA SER A 199 -26.50 6.39 -21.62
C SER A 199 -25.39 6.91 -22.54
N ALA A 200 -24.31 6.16 -22.73
CA ALA A 200 -23.22 6.52 -23.63
C ALA A 200 -23.63 6.46 -25.11
N ILE A 201 -24.45 5.46 -25.50
CA ILE A 201 -24.98 5.33 -26.87
C ILE A 201 -25.95 6.47 -27.17
N GLU A 202 -26.88 6.77 -26.25
CA GLU A 202 -27.86 7.83 -26.44
C GLU A 202 -27.17 9.20 -26.55
N ASN A 203 -26.21 9.49 -25.67
CA ASN A 203 -25.44 10.73 -25.72
C ASN A 203 -24.69 10.89 -27.06
N ARG A 204 -24.10 9.80 -27.59
CA ARG A 204 -23.45 9.83 -28.91
C ARG A 204 -24.46 10.10 -30.03
N ARG A 205 -25.66 9.52 -29.95
CA ARG A 205 -26.72 9.75 -30.93
C ARG A 205 -27.16 11.21 -30.93
N THR A 206 -27.45 11.77 -29.76
CA THR A 206 -27.84 13.18 -29.61
C THR A 206 -26.75 14.11 -30.14
N ARG A 207 -25.47 13.79 -29.88
CA ARG A 207 -24.34 14.57 -30.43
C ARG A 207 -24.28 14.54 -31.96
N ASN A 208 -24.45 13.37 -32.57
CA ASN A 208 -24.47 13.25 -34.03
C ASN A 208 -25.65 14.01 -34.66
N GLU A 209 -26.82 14.02 -34.01
CA GLU A 209 -27.99 14.78 -34.45
C GLU A 209 -27.76 16.30 -34.37
N LEU A 210 -27.08 16.76 -33.32
CA LEU A 210 -26.64 18.15 -33.17
C LEU A 210 -25.63 18.54 -34.24
N GLU A 211 -24.61 17.72 -34.49
CA GLU A 211 -23.60 17.97 -35.53
C GLU A 211 -24.24 18.00 -36.94
N GLY A 212 -25.18 17.09 -37.23
CA GLY A 212 -25.90 17.09 -38.49
C GLY A 212 -26.85 18.29 -38.66
N THR A 213 -27.46 18.77 -37.57
CA THR A 213 -28.30 19.97 -37.61
C THR A 213 -27.46 21.22 -37.77
N TYR A 214 -26.33 21.31 -37.06
CA TYR A 214 -25.37 22.40 -37.22
C TYR A 214 -24.79 22.46 -38.64
N GLY A 215 -24.41 21.30 -39.21
CA GLY A 215 -23.93 21.21 -40.59
C GLY A 215 -24.94 21.78 -41.60
N ARG A 216 -26.22 21.38 -41.50
CA ARG A 216 -27.28 21.92 -42.37
C ARG A 216 -27.47 23.43 -42.24
N ILE A 217 -27.35 23.97 -41.02
CA ILE A 217 -27.43 25.43 -40.79
C ILE A 217 -26.22 26.14 -41.41
N SER A 218 -25.02 25.60 -41.23
CA SER A 218 -23.80 26.15 -41.78
C SER A 218 -23.81 26.14 -43.32
N ASP A 219 -24.24 25.04 -43.94
CA ASP A 219 -24.35 24.92 -45.40
C ASP A 219 -25.35 25.94 -45.96
N ALA A 220 -26.49 26.14 -45.28
CA ALA A 220 -27.46 27.15 -45.66
C ALA A 220 -26.90 28.58 -45.55
N PHE A 221 -26.10 28.87 -44.53
CA PHE A 221 -25.43 30.16 -44.38
C PHE A 221 -24.40 30.41 -45.49
N PHE A 222 -23.55 29.43 -45.81
CA PHE A 222 -22.59 29.54 -46.91
C PHE A 222 -23.26 29.69 -48.28
N ALA A 223 -24.37 29.00 -48.53
CA ALA A 223 -25.12 29.14 -49.78
C ALA A 223 -25.75 30.53 -49.95
N LEU A 224 -26.17 31.16 -48.84
CA LEU A 224 -26.66 32.55 -48.86
C LEU A 224 -25.53 33.55 -49.12
N ASP A 225 -24.33 33.31 -48.57
CA ASP A 225 -23.15 34.14 -48.81
C ASP A 225 -22.67 34.04 -50.26
N GLU A 226 -22.57 32.83 -50.83
CA GLU A 226 -22.28 32.61 -52.26
C GLU A 226 -23.30 33.29 -53.16
N GLY A 227 -24.60 33.19 -52.82
CA GLY A 227 -25.66 33.89 -53.54
C GLY A 227 -25.55 35.42 -53.45
N LEU A 228 -25.14 35.94 -52.30
CA LEU A 228 -24.90 37.38 -52.08
C LEU A 228 -23.68 37.87 -52.88
N VAL A 229 -22.58 37.11 -52.86
CA VAL A 229 -21.36 37.40 -53.64
C VAL A 229 -21.65 37.33 -55.14
N ALA A 230 -22.41 36.34 -55.60
CA ALA A 230 -22.81 36.21 -57.00
C ALA A 230 -23.75 37.35 -57.44
N ALA A 231 -24.68 37.76 -56.57
CA ALA A 231 -25.57 38.90 -56.83
C ALA A 231 -24.81 40.24 -56.87
N LEU A 232 -23.80 40.42 -56.00
CA LEU A 232 -22.93 41.60 -56.01
C LEU A 232 -22.02 41.63 -57.25
N ALA A 233 -21.53 40.48 -57.72
CA ALA A 233 -20.71 40.37 -58.93
C ALA A 233 -21.50 40.68 -60.22
N LEU A 234 -22.80 40.37 -60.27
CA LEU A 234 -23.69 40.71 -61.39
C LEU A 234 -24.04 42.20 -61.47
N LEU A 235 -23.84 42.96 -60.38
CA LEU A 235 -24.15 44.39 -60.30
C LEU A 235 -22.92 45.29 -60.55
N ASP A 236 -21.76 44.73 -60.91
CA ASP A 236 -20.48 45.43 -61.12
C ASP A 236 -20.12 46.40 -59.98
N LEU A 237 -20.52 46.05 -58.76
CA LEU A 237 -20.18 46.78 -57.54
C LEU A 237 -18.81 46.29 -57.06
N PRO A 238 -17.84 47.19 -56.77
CA PRO A 238 -16.49 46.80 -56.37
C PRO A 238 -16.53 45.97 -55.07
N PRO A 239 -15.60 45.01 -54.88
CA PRO A 239 -15.61 44.16 -53.71
C PRO A 239 -15.25 44.99 -52.49
N LEU A 240 -16.24 45.31 -51.66
CA LEU A 240 -16.00 45.75 -50.29
C LEU A 240 -15.62 44.53 -49.44
N PHE A 241 -14.45 43.95 -49.72
CA PHE A 241 -13.75 43.18 -48.72
C PHE A 241 -12.93 44.15 -47.87
N LEU A 242 -13.40 44.41 -46.65
CA LEU A 242 -12.61 44.40 -45.41
C LEU A 242 -13.42 45.08 -44.30
N SER A 243 -13.88 44.28 -43.33
CA SER A 243 -13.64 44.49 -41.89
C SER A 243 -14.75 43.87 -41.03
N LEU A 244 -14.84 42.53 -41.03
CA LEU A 244 -15.46 41.78 -39.93
C LEU A 244 -14.69 40.50 -39.57
N ARG A 245 -13.48 40.32 -40.11
CA ARG A 245 -12.58 39.22 -39.72
C ARG A 245 -11.87 39.47 -38.39
N ASP A 246 -11.91 40.70 -37.87
CA ASP A 246 -11.26 41.10 -36.61
C ASP A 246 -12.23 41.19 -35.40
N ALA A 247 -13.51 40.82 -35.56
CA ALA A 247 -14.48 40.87 -34.46
C ALA A 247 -14.86 39.50 -33.84
N ALA A 248 -14.24 38.40 -34.29
CA ALA A 248 -14.50 37.04 -33.79
C ALA A 248 -13.23 36.23 -33.48
N VAL A 249 -12.12 36.92 -33.20
CA VAL A 249 -10.98 36.37 -32.44
C VAL A 249 -10.72 37.36 -31.30
N GLY A 250 -11.54 37.26 -30.27
CA GLY A 250 -11.53 38.10 -29.08
C GLY A 250 -12.33 37.40 -28.00
N ASP A 251 -11.58 36.72 -27.12
CA ASP A 251 -11.93 35.91 -25.94
C ASP A 251 -12.38 34.45 -26.15
#